data_AF-A0A520IQH7-F1
#
_entry.id   AF-A0A520IQH7-F1
#
_cell.length_a   1.000
_cell.length_b   1.000
_cell.length_c   1.000
_cell.angle_alpha   90.00
_cell.angle_beta   90.00
_cell.angle_gamma   90.00
#
_symmetry.space_group_name_H-M   'P 1'
#
loop_
_entity.id
_entity.type
_entity.pdbx_description
1 polymer ?
#
loop_
_entity_poly.entity_id
_entity_poly.type
_entity_poly.pdbx_seq_one_letter_code
_entity_poly.pdbx_strand_id
1 'polypeptide(L)' 'AYRTALGHAVERVNAELSVTERIRRFVLADEPFGIENEQLTPSLKIRRHVLKQVYGARLEGLYKA' A
#
# COMPACT_ATOMS: atom_id res chain seq x y z
N ALA A 1 -4.03 -13.14 12.74
CA ALA A 1 -4.31 -12.04 13.68
C ALA A 1 -3.93 -10.67 13.10
N TYR A 2 -2.64 -10.36 12.91
CA TYR A 2 -2.21 -9.02 12.45
C TYR A 2 -2.79 -8.62 11.08
N ARG A 3 -2.66 -9.48 10.07
CA ARG A 3 -3.23 -9.22 8.73
C ARG A 3 -4.76 -9.05 8.75
N THR A 4 -5.44 -9.79 9.62
CA THR A 4 -6.90 -9.68 9.83
C THR A 4 -7.28 -8.32 10.40
N ALA A 5 -6.54 -7.82 11.41
CA ALA A 5 -6.77 -6.51 11.99
C ALA A 5 -6.61 -5.37 10.95
N LEU A 6 -5.61 -5.48 10.07
CA LEU A 6 -5.45 -4.56 8.95
C LEU A 6 -6.58 -4.69 7.92
N GLY A 7 -7.03 -5.92 7.66
CA GLY A 7 -8.22 -6.18 6.83
C GLY A 7 -9.44 -5.42 7.33
N HIS A 8 -9.73 -5.46 8.64
CA HIS A 8 -10.83 -4.68 9.21
C HIS A 8 -10.66 -3.16 9.09
N ALA A 9 -9.43 -2.65 9.15
CA ALA A 9 -9.17 -1.24 8.89
C ALA A 9 -9.48 -0.87 7.44
N VAL A 10 -9.08 -1.72 6.49
CA VAL A 10 -9.38 -1.54 5.06
C VAL A 10 -10.88 -1.64 4.79
N GLU A 11 -11.59 -2.57 5.44
CA GLU A 11 -13.04 -2.73 5.31
C GLU A 11 -13.80 -1.45 5.72
N ARG A 12 -13.40 -0.80 6.82
CA ARG A 12 -14.00 0.46 7.25
C ARG A 12 -13.84 1.56 6.20
N VAL A 13 -12.64 1.70 5.63
CA VAL A 13 -12.38 2.69 4.56
C VAL A 13 -13.18 2.34 3.29
N ASN A 14 -13.23 1.07 2.91
CA ASN A 14 -13.97 0.62 1.73
C ASN A 14 -15.48 0.86 1.80
N ALA A 15 -16.05 0.99 3.00
CA ALA A 15 -17.46 1.30 3.18
C ALA A 15 -17.83 2.71 2.70
N GLU A 16 -16.86 3.63 2.71
CA GLU A 16 -17.03 5.03 2.28
C GLU A 16 -16.63 5.27 0.81
N LEU A 17 -16.02 4.27 0.16
CA LEU A 17 -15.51 4.37 -1.20
C LEU A 17 -16.48 3.82 -2.24
N SER A 18 -16.49 4.46 -3.41
CA SER A 18 -17.18 3.92 -4.59
C SER A 18 -16.58 2.57 -5.01
N VAL A 19 -17.35 1.77 -5.74
CA VAL A 19 -16.94 0.41 -6.13
C VAL A 19 -15.60 0.37 -6.89
N THR A 20 -15.29 1.44 -7.65
CA THR A 20 -14.04 1.58 -8.42
C THR A 20 -12.84 2.00 -7.57
N GLU A 21 -13.06 2.59 -6.41
CA GLU A 21 -12.00 3.10 -5.52
C GLU A 21 -11.62 2.11 -4.42
N ARG A 22 -12.48 1.12 -4.13
CA ARG A 22 -12.26 0.14 -3.08
C ARG A 22 -10.93 -0.61 -3.22
N ILE A 23 -10.22 -0.72 -2.10
CA ILE A 23 -9.01 -1.52 -1.97
C ILE A 23 -9.41 -3.00 -1.91
N ARG A 24 -9.13 -3.75 -2.99
CA ARG A 24 -9.49 -5.18 -3.09
C ARG A 24 -8.44 -6.11 -2.49
N ARG A 25 -7.16 -5.78 -2.70
CA ARG A 25 -6.01 -6.56 -2.27
C ARG A 25 -4.90 -5.59 -1.84
N PHE A 26 -4.13 -5.97 -0.83
CA PHE A 26 -3.01 -5.18 -0.32
C PHE A 26 -1.85 -6.09 0.11
N VAL A 27 -0.64 -5.52 0.06
CA VAL A 27 0.58 -6.12 0.61
C VAL A 27 1.08 -5.24 1.75
N LEU A 28 1.82 -5.86 2.68
CA LEU A 28 2.53 -5.13 3.72
C LEU A 28 3.91 -4.77 3.19
N ALA A 29 4.29 -3.51 3.36
CA ALA A 29 5.65 -3.05 3.14
C ALA A 29 6.59 -3.72 4.15
N ASP A 30 7.82 -3.94 3.74
CA ASP A 30 8.81 -4.66 4.57
C ASP A 30 9.37 -3.75 5.68
N GLU A 31 9.27 -2.43 5.47
CA GLU A 31 9.67 -1.37 6.40
C GLU A 31 8.81 -0.11 6.20
N PRO A 32 8.79 0.83 7.17
CA PRO A 32 8.16 2.14 7.00
C PRO A 32 8.76 2.92 5.82
N PHE A 33 7.95 3.77 5.19
CA PHE A 33 8.47 4.72 4.21
C PHE A 33 9.21 5.84 4.95
N GLY A 34 10.45 6.07 4.55
CA GLY A 34 11.35 7.00 5.21
C GLY A 34 12.01 7.97 4.23
N ILE A 35 12.66 8.99 4.79
CA ILE A 35 13.54 9.87 3.99
C ILE A 35 14.86 9.13 3.73
N GLU A 36 15.30 8.34 4.71
CA GLU A 36 16.51 7.53 4.73
C GLU A 36 16.52 6.40 3.69
N ASN A 37 15.38 5.76 3.44
CA ASN A 37 15.24 4.76 2.37
C ASN A 37 14.72 5.38 1.06
N GLU A 38 14.74 6.72 0.97
CA GLU A 38 14.37 7.51 -0.19
C GLU A 38 12.92 7.32 -0.67
N GLN A 39 12.04 6.69 0.11
CA GLN A 39 10.64 6.44 -0.25
C GLN A 39 9.73 7.65 0.05
N LEU A 40 10.20 8.59 0.87
CA LEU A 40 9.58 9.89 1.12
C LEU A 40 10.45 11.06 0.62
N THR A 41 9.81 12.17 0.27
CA THR A 41 10.49 13.46 0.12
C THR A 41 10.89 14.00 1.49
N PRO A 42 11.83 14.96 1.58
CA PRO A 42 12.11 15.68 2.83
C PRO A 42 10.87 16.35 3.45
N SER A 43 9.86 16.65 2.63
CA SER A 43 8.55 17.15 3.04
C SER A 43 7.51 16.07 3.34
N LEU A 44 7.94 14.81 3.54
CA LEU A 44 7.11 13.64 3.90
C LEU A 44 6.08 13.19 2.86
N LYS A 45 6.25 13.59 1.60
CA LYS A 45 5.40 13.11 0.49
C LYS A 45 5.94 11.80 -0.06
N ILE A 46 5.04 10.88 -0.42
CA ILE A 46 5.39 9.61 -1.04
C ILE A 46 6.08 9.81 -2.40
N ARG A 47 7.23 9.17 -2.61
CA ARG A 47 7.89 9.04 -3.92
C ARG A 47 7.39 7.79 -4.64
N ARG A 48 6.28 7.95 -5.37
CA ARG A 48 5.60 6.83 -6.06
C ARG A 48 6.50 6.02 -6.99
N HIS A 49 7.43 6.64 -7.69
CA HIS A 49 8.32 5.93 -8.62
C HIS A 49 9.30 5.02 -7.89
N VAL A 50 9.82 5.44 -6.72
CA VAL A 50 10.68 4.61 -5.87
C VAL A 50 9.88 3.44 -5.29
N LEU A 51 8.69 3.70 -4.74
CA LEU A 51 7.81 2.62 -4.25
C LEU A 51 7.45 1.61 -5.36
N LYS A 52 7.25 2.08 -6.59
CA LYS A 52 6.98 1.19 -7.73
C LYS A 52 8.20 0.34 -8.09
N GLN A 53 9.42 0.86 -7.97
CA GLN A 53 10.63 0.08 -8.18
C GLN A 53 10.80 -1.01 -7.12
N VAL A 54 10.55 -0.69 -5.85
CA VAL A 54 10.71 -1.64 -4.73
C VAL A 54 9.59 -2.69 -4.69
N TYR A 55 8.33 -2.26 -4.81
CA TYR A 55 7.17 -3.13 -4.57
C TYR A 55 6.41 -3.53 -5.84
N GLY A 56 6.82 -3.05 -7.01
CA GLY A 56 6.08 -3.22 -8.27
C GLY A 56 5.73 -4.68 -8.60
N ALA A 57 6.70 -5.58 -8.51
CA ALA A 57 6.48 -7.00 -8.77
C ALA A 57 5.45 -7.64 -7.82
N ARG A 58 5.47 -7.25 -6.53
CA ARG A 58 4.48 -7.73 -5.53
C ARG A 58 3.10 -7.17 -5.80
N LEU A 59 3.01 -5.89 -6.20
CA LEU A 59 1.75 -5.25 -6.59
C LEU A 59 1.15 -5.87 -7.85
N GLU A 60 1.96 -6.17 -8.86
CA GLU A 60 1.52 -6.89 -10.05
C GLU A 60 1.07 -8.32 -9.73
N GLY A 61 1.79 -9.00 -8.83
CA GLY A 61 1.42 -10.32 -8.34
C GLY A 61 0.02 -10.37 -7.73
N LEU A 62 -0.48 -9.26 -7.17
CA LEU A 62 -1.85 -9.16 -6.68
C LEU A 62 -2.91 -9.26 -7.78
N TYR A 63 -2.58 -9.01 -9.04
CA TYR A 63 -3.55 -9.05 -10.15
C TYR A 63 -3.51 -10.33 -10.98
N LYS A 64 -2.43 -11.11 -10.91
CA LYS A 64 -2.22 -12.31 -11.72
C LYS A 64 -2.88 -13.59 -11.15
N ALA A 65 -3.62 -13.46 -10.04
CA ALA A 65 -4.28 -14.55 -9.32
C ALA A 65 -5.80 -14.43 -9.32
#